data_AF-A0A841Q7G4-F1
#
_entry.id   AF-A0A841Q7G4-F1
#
_cell.length_a   1.000
_cell.length_b   1.000
_cell.length_c   1.000
_cell.angle_alpha   90.00
_cell.angle_beta   90.00
_cell.angle_gamma   90.00
#
_symmetry.space_group_name_H-M   'P 1'
#
loop_
_entity.id
_entity.type
_entity.pdbx_description
1 polymer ?
#
loop_
_entity_poly.entity_id
_entity_poly.type
_entity_poly.pdbx_seq_one_letter_code
_entity_poly.pdbx_strand_id
1 'polypeptide(L)' 'MNEFEKEVQSKNNDIVDSIKGFTFSFVFFFVIFAIGVIFEVIGS' A
#
# COMPACT_ATOMS: atom_id res chain seq x y z
N MET A 1 31.42 9.50 -0.11
CA MET A 1 30.15 9.84 -0.76
C MET A 1 30.46 10.25 -2.16
N ASN A 2 29.86 9.55 -3.12
CA ASN A 2 29.99 9.84 -4.55
C ASN A 2 29.29 11.18 -4.87
N GLU A 3 29.74 11.93 -5.88
CA GLU A 3 29.08 13.18 -6.29
C GLU A 3 27.60 12.94 -6.69
N PHE A 4 27.27 11.74 -7.15
CA PHE A 4 25.90 11.34 -7.50
C PHE A 4 24.98 11.08 -6.28
N GLU A 5 25.55 10.89 -5.08
CA GLU A 5 24.77 10.67 -3.86
C GLU A 5 24.41 11.97 -3.13
N LYS A 6 24.94 13.12 -3.56
CA LYS A 6 24.64 14.43 -2.95
C LYS A 6 23.25 14.96 -3.32
N GLU A 7 22.79 14.66 -4.54
CA GLU A 7 21.54 15.18 -5.13
C GLU A 7 20.58 14.02 -5.45
N VAL A 8 20.23 13.23 -4.44
CA VAL A 8 19.27 12.12 -4.63
C VAL A 8 17.84 12.64 -4.75
N GLN A 9 17.10 12.15 -5.76
CA GLN A 9 15.73 12.55 -6.08
C GLN A 9 14.73 12.32 -4.93
N SER A 10 15.00 11.34 -4.08
CA SER A 10 14.28 11.08 -2.86
C SER A 10 15.27 10.51 -1.85
N LYS A 11 15.17 10.97 -0.59
CA LYS A 11 15.90 10.36 0.53
C LYS A 11 15.14 9.18 1.13
N ASN A 12 13.95 8.88 0.61
CA ASN A 12 13.14 7.77 1.07
C ASN A 12 13.67 6.43 0.52
N ASN A 13 13.26 5.35 1.17
CA ASN A 13 13.58 3.99 0.75
C ASN A 13 12.47 3.44 -0.15
N ASP A 14 12.82 3.06 -1.38
CA ASP A 14 11.91 2.49 -2.38
C ASP A 14 11.13 1.27 -1.88
N ILE A 15 11.70 0.47 -0.97
CA ILE A 15 11.01 -0.66 -0.34
C ILE A 15 9.82 -0.17 0.48
N VAL A 16 10.05 0.86 1.31
CA VAL A 16 9.02 1.42 2.19
C VAL A 16 7.92 2.09 1.37
N ASP A 17 8.31 2.82 0.33
CA ASP A 17 7.35 3.51 -0.54
C ASP A 17 6.54 2.52 -1.39
N SER A 18 7.16 1.42 -1.85
CA SER A 18 6.46 0.32 -2.53
C SER A 18 5.49 -0.42 -1.61
N ILE A 19 5.88 -0.70 -0.36
CA ILE A 19 5.00 -1.32 0.64
C ILE A 19 3.78 -0.43 0.91
N LYS A 20 3.99 0.89 1.08
CA LYS A 20 2.88 1.83 1.26
C LYS A 20 1.95 1.79 0.06
N GLY A 21 2.49 1.94 -1.16
CA GLY A 21 1.70 1.93 -2.40
C GLY A 21 0.83 0.68 -2.52
N PHE A 22 1.43 -0.51 -2.31
CA PHE A 22 0.70 -1.77 -2.33
C PHE A 22 -0.35 -1.87 -1.21
N THR A 23 0.02 -1.54 0.03
CA THR A 23 -0.84 -1.72 1.21
C THR A 23 -2.07 -0.86 1.13
N PHE A 24 -1.93 0.42 0.74
CA PHE A 24 -3.08 1.33 0.61
C PHE A 24 -4.09 0.81 -0.42
N SER A 25 -3.64 0.38 -1.59
CA SER A 25 -4.52 -0.17 -2.63
C SER A 25 -5.14 -1.50 -2.20
N PHE A 26 -4.36 -2.41 -1.61
CA PHE A 26 -4.86 -3.70 -1.15
C PHE A 26 -5.96 -3.54 -0.09
N VAL A 27 -5.72 -2.71 0.93
CA VAL A 27 -6.70 -2.49 2.01
C VAL A 27 -7.99 -1.88 1.47
N PHE A 28 -7.90 -0.93 0.52
CA PHE A 28 -9.08 -0.35 -0.11
C PHE A 28 -9.99 -1.40 -0.74
N PHE A 29 -9.44 -2.26 -1.61
CA PHE A 29 -10.23 -3.30 -2.27
C PHE A 29 -10.65 -4.42 -1.32
N PHE A 30 -9.79 -4.77 -0.36
CA PHE A 30 -10.11 -5.77 0.66
C PHE A 30 -11.30 -5.34 1.52
N VAL A 31 -11.40 -4.06 1.91
CA VAL A 31 -12.54 -3.54 2.68
C VAL A 31 -13.83 -3.67 1.89
N ILE A 32 -13.83 -3.30 0.60
CA ILE A 32 -15.01 -3.44 -0.27
C ILE A 32 -15.45 -4.91 -0.34
N PHE A 33 -14.51 -5.82 -0.56
CA PHE A 33 -14.78 -7.26 -0.59
C PHE A 33 -15.32 -7.76 0.76
N ALA A 34 -14.67 -7.39 1.86
CA ALA A 34 -15.04 -7.81 3.20
C ALA A 34 -16.45 -7.37 3.58
N ILE A 35 -16.86 -6.16 3.19
CA ILE A 35 -18.24 -5.69 3.38
C ILE A 35 -19.23 -6.66 2.71
N GLY A 36 -18.96 -7.06 1.46
CA GLY A 36 -19.80 -8.02 0.74
C GLY A 36 -19.90 -9.36 1.47
N VAL A 37 -18.76 -9.93 1.89
CA VAL A 37 -18.70 -11.19 2.64
C VAL A 37 -19.47 -11.10 3.96
N ILE A 38 -19.35 -9.98 4.68
CA ILE A 38 -20.08 -9.78 5.96
C ILE A 38 -21.59 -9.87 5.74
N PHE A 39 -22.11 -9.23 4.70
CA PHE A 39 -23.54 -9.30 4.40
C PHE A 39 -23.98 -10.68 3.92
N GLU A 40 -23.14 -11.39 3.17
CA GLU A 40 -23.41 -12.77 2.78
C GLU A 40 -23.53 -13.70 4.00
N VAL A 41 -22.62 -13.56 4.97
CA VAL A 41 -22.58 -14.40 6.18
C VAL A 41 -23.71 -14.07 7.17
N ILE A 42 -24.05 -12.79 7.35
CA ILE A 42 -25.07 -12.36 8.32
C ILE A 42 -26.49 -12.40 7.71
N GLY A 43 -26.59 -12.24 6.39
CA GLY A 43 -27.87 -12.25 5.67
C GLY A 43 -28.36 -13.64 5.26
N SER A 44 -27.54 -14.69 5.42
CA SER A 44 -27.93 -16.10 5.27
C SER A 44 -28.62 -16.65 6.51
#